data_AF-A0ABD1SVI5-F1
#
_entry.id   AF-A0ABD1SVI5-F1
#
_cell.length_a   1.000
_cell.length_b   1.000
_cell.length_c   1.000
_cell.angle_alpha   90.00
_cell.angle_beta   90.00
_cell.angle_gamma   90.00
#
_symmetry.space_group_name_H-M   'P 1'
#
loop_
_entity.id
_entity.type
_entity.pdbx_description
1 polymer ?
#
loop_
_entity_poly.entity_id
_entity_poly.type
_entity_poly.pdbx_seq_one_letter_code
_entity_poly.pdbx_strand_id
1 'polypeptide(L)'
;MFRNQYDTDVTTWSPAGRLFQVEYAMEAVKQGSAAIGLRSKSHVVLACVNKTSSELSSHQKKIFKVDDHIGVAIAGLTADGRVLSRYMRNECINYFYTYESQLPVGRLVVQLADKAQVCTQRSWKRPYGVGLLVGGLDESGAHLYYNCPSGNYFEYQAFAIGSRSQAAKTYLERKFESFMDSSRENLIKDALFALRETLQGEKLTSSVCTIAVVGVGEAFHILDQETVQELINEFEIAGEEAPVAEPAAPDQAGVAGPAAPDQAGAAEPAADDDTLAAPGDQGAAPMDM
;
A
#
# COMPACT_ATOMS: atom_id res chain seq x y z
N MET A 1 10.77 21.54 -23.94
CA MET A 1 10.55 20.26 -23.23
C MET A 1 11.88 19.88 -22.59
N PHE A 2 12.00 19.92 -21.27
CA PHE A 2 13.25 19.53 -20.60
C PHE A 2 13.38 18.01 -20.68
N ARG A 3 14.29 17.53 -21.52
CA ARG A 3 14.61 16.11 -21.62
C ARG A 3 15.62 15.81 -20.53
N ASN A 4 15.25 14.99 -19.56
CA ASN A 4 16.15 14.58 -18.50
C ASN A 4 17.19 13.63 -19.10
N GLN A 5 18.48 13.87 -18.88
CA GLN A 5 19.56 13.08 -19.49
C GLN A 5 19.85 11.79 -18.72
N TYR A 6 19.31 11.66 -17.50
CA TYR A 6 19.61 10.57 -16.56
C TYR A 6 18.47 9.55 -16.42
N ASP A 7 17.44 9.61 -17.28
CA ASP A 7 16.20 8.86 -17.10
C ASP A 7 16.03 7.67 -18.06
N THR A 8 16.97 7.43 -18.97
CA THR A 8 16.86 6.38 -20.00
C THR A 8 17.27 5.01 -19.48
N ASP A 9 18.38 4.92 -18.75
CA ASP A 9 18.99 3.66 -18.34
C ASP A 9 18.88 3.43 -16.83
N VAL A 10 18.78 2.17 -16.44
CA VAL A 10 18.68 1.77 -15.03
C VAL A 10 20.00 1.92 -14.27
N THR A 11 21.12 1.97 -14.99
CA THR A 11 22.49 2.06 -14.42
C THR A 11 22.97 3.51 -14.25
N THR A 12 22.17 4.49 -14.66
CA THR A 12 22.57 5.90 -14.66
C THR A 12 22.01 6.60 -13.43
N TRP A 13 22.91 7.05 -12.55
CA TRP A 13 22.55 7.86 -11.39
C TRP A 13 22.37 9.32 -11.79
N SER A 14 21.32 9.94 -11.27
CA SER A 14 21.18 11.39 -11.35
C SER A 14 22.15 12.11 -10.40
N PRO A 15 22.47 13.40 -10.64
CA PRO A 15 23.30 14.20 -9.73
C PRO A 15 22.76 14.28 -8.29
N ALA A 16 21.46 14.04 -8.10
CA ALA A 16 20.80 13.99 -6.79
C ALA A 16 20.86 12.60 -6.12
N GLY A 17 21.56 11.62 -6.70
CA GLY A 17 21.66 10.26 -6.14
C GLY A 17 20.39 9.44 -6.31
N ARG A 18 19.59 9.70 -7.35
CA ARG A 18 18.34 8.97 -7.66
C ARG A 18 18.45 8.15 -8.93
N LEU A 19 17.74 7.02 -8.96
CA LEU A 19 17.56 6.16 -10.14
C LEU A 19 16.15 6.32 -10.71
N PHE A 20 16.00 7.15 -11.75
CA PHE A 20 14.68 7.50 -12.29
C PHE A 20 13.93 6.30 -12.89
N GLN A 21 14.62 5.36 -13.54
CA GLN A 21 13.98 4.13 -14.07
C GLN A 21 13.32 3.29 -12.97
N VAL A 22 13.90 3.23 -11.77
CA VAL A 22 13.31 2.53 -10.62
C VAL A 22 12.09 3.30 -10.11
N GLU A 23 12.16 4.62 -10.05
CA GLU A 23 11.03 5.46 -9.66
C GLU A 23 9.86 5.36 -10.64
N TYR A 24 10.11 5.31 -11.94
CA TYR A 24 9.07 5.10 -12.94
C TYR A 24 8.42 3.72 -12.81
N ALA A 25 9.20 2.70 -12.48
CA ALA A 25 8.65 1.37 -12.18
C ALA A 25 7.76 1.39 -10.91
N MET A 26 8.12 2.19 -9.89
CA MET A 26 7.26 2.39 -8.71
C MET A 26 5.95 3.13 -9.06
N GLU A 27 5.98 4.09 -9.99
CA GLU A 27 4.77 4.73 -10.49
C GLU A 27 3.85 3.76 -11.24
N ALA A 28 4.42 2.78 -11.97
CA ALA A 28 3.62 1.73 -12.61
C ALA A 28 2.78 0.92 -11.60
N VAL A 29 3.30 0.70 -10.38
CA VAL A 29 2.55 0.05 -9.30
C VAL A 29 1.35 0.87 -8.89
N LYS A 30 1.50 2.19 -8.75
CA LYS A 30 0.42 3.11 -8.37
C LYS A 30 -0.70 3.18 -9.42
N GLN A 31 -0.38 2.89 -10.69
CA GLN A 31 -1.37 2.82 -11.77
C GLN A 31 -2.16 1.49 -11.79
N GLY A 32 -1.63 0.42 -11.20
CA GLY A 32 -2.36 -0.83 -11.03
C GLY A 32 -3.57 -0.65 -10.11
N SER A 33 -4.67 -1.40 -10.32
CA SER A 33 -5.81 -1.27 -9.39
C SER A 33 -5.49 -1.82 -8.00
N ALA A 34 -6.18 -1.31 -6.99
CA ALA A 34 -5.84 -1.51 -5.59
C ALA A 34 -5.78 -2.98 -5.18
N ALA A 35 -4.77 -3.31 -4.37
CA ALA A 35 -4.61 -4.57 -3.66
C ALA A 35 -4.27 -4.28 -2.20
N ILE A 36 -4.88 -5.04 -1.29
CA ILE A 36 -4.82 -4.85 0.15
C ILE A 36 -4.43 -6.17 0.78
N GLY A 37 -3.56 -6.10 1.78
CA GLY A 37 -3.17 -7.23 2.61
C GLY A 37 -3.36 -6.87 4.08
N LEU A 38 -3.89 -7.81 4.83
CA LEU A 38 -4.08 -7.74 6.28
C LEU A 38 -3.60 -9.04 6.89
N ARG A 39 -2.99 -8.97 8.08
CA ARG A 39 -2.70 -10.16 8.88
C ARG A 39 -3.20 -10.02 10.31
N SER A 40 -3.70 -11.12 10.85
CA SER A 40 -3.84 -11.35 12.28
C SER A 40 -2.70 -12.26 12.77
N LYS A 41 -2.74 -12.70 14.03
CA LYS A 41 -1.81 -13.73 14.53
C LYS A 41 -1.95 -15.07 13.81
N SER A 42 -3.14 -15.38 13.29
CA SER A 42 -3.49 -16.71 12.79
C SER A 42 -3.80 -16.76 11.30
N HIS A 43 -4.21 -15.64 10.69
CA HIS A 43 -4.65 -15.59 9.30
C HIS A 43 -4.07 -14.39 8.55
N VAL A 44 -3.92 -14.52 7.25
CA VAL A 44 -3.60 -13.46 6.31
C VAL A 44 -4.71 -13.40 5.26
N VAL A 45 -5.20 -12.20 5.00
CA VAL A 45 -6.23 -11.92 4.00
C VAL A 45 -5.64 -11.00 2.94
N LEU A 46 -5.79 -11.39 1.67
CA LEU A 46 -5.45 -10.57 0.51
C LEU A 46 -6.74 -10.24 -0.23
N ALA A 47 -6.99 -8.95 -0.45
CA ALA A 47 -8.14 -8.45 -1.19
C ALA A 47 -7.69 -7.60 -2.37
N CYS A 48 -8.32 -7.74 -3.53
CA CYS A 48 -7.98 -7.00 -4.74
C CYS A 48 -9.22 -6.43 -5.41
N VAL A 49 -9.08 -5.24 -5.99
CA VAL A 49 -10.06 -4.68 -6.93
C VAL A 49 -9.77 -5.23 -8.32
N ASN A 50 -10.75 -5.91 -8.87
CA ASN A 50 -10.80 -6.33 -10.26
C ASN A 50 -11.36 -5.19 -11.11
N LYS A 51 -10.57 -4.73 -12.08
CA LYS A 51 -11.05 -3.78 -13.07
C LYS A 51 -11.37 -4.52 -14.36
N THR A 52 -12.61 -4.39 -14.78
CA THR A 52 -13.09 -4.95 -16.04
C THR A 52 -12.96 -3.89 -17.14
N SER A 53 -12.47 -4.26 -18.32
CA SER A 53 -12.28 -3.32 -19.43
C SER A 53 -13.58 -3.00 -20.18
N SER A 54 -14.52 -3.95 -20.18
CA SER A 54 -15.82 -3.89 -20.86
C SER A 54 -16.71 -4.97 -20.22
N GLU A 55 -18.03 -4.77 -20.17
CA GLU A 55 -18.99 -5.75 -19.65
C GLU A 55 -18.85 -7.15 -20.27
N LEU A 56 -18.35 -7.24 -21.50
CA LEU A 56 -18.12 -8.51 -22.21
C LEU A 56 -16.79 -9.19 -21.83
N SER A 57 -15.93 -8.52 -21.06
CA SER A 57 -14.58 -8.96 -20.74
C SER A 57 -14.53 -9.63 -19.36
N SER A 58 -13.82 -10.75 -19.26
CA SER A 58 -13.48 -11.32 -17.96
C SER A 58 -12.47 -10.45 -17.22
N HIS A 59 -12.59 -10.35 -15.89
CA HIS A 59 -11.59 -9.67 -15.09
C HIS A 59 -10.23 -10.39 -15.14
N GLN A 60 -9.14 -9.62 -15.06
CA GLN A 60 -7.80 -10.19 -14.94
C GLN A 60 -7.53 -10.65 -13.51
N LYS A 61 -7.09 -11.90 -13.37
CA LYS A 61 -6.64 -12.45 -12.08
C LYS A 61 -5.42 -11.69 -11.56
N LYS A 62 -5.51 -11.23 -10.32
CA LYS A 62 -4.44 -10.51 -9.60
C LYS A 62 -3.88 -11.26 -8.40
N ILE A 63 -4.68 -12.17 -7.86
CA ILE A 63 -4.26 -13.04 -6.78
C ILE A 63 -3.83 -14.37 -7.39
N PHE A 64 -2.64 -14.82 -7.00
CA PHE A 64 -2.05 -16.07 -7.44
C PHE A 64 -1.67 -16.91 -6.23
N LYS A 65 -2.16 -18.15 -6.19
CA LYS A 65 -1.63 -19.18 -5.29
C LYS A 65 -0.19 -19.49 -5.67
N VAL A 66 0.75 -19.38 -4.74
CA VAL A 66 2.15 -19.77 -4.94
C VAL A 66 2.35 -21.18 -4.42
N ASP A 67 1.93 -21.42 -3.19
CA ASP A 67 1.96 -22.74 -2.54
C ASP A 67 0.72 -22.89 -1.65
N ASP A 68 0.58 -24.01 -0.95
CA ASP A 68 -0.53 -24.22 -0.01
C ASP A 68 -0.50 -23.26 1.19
N HIS A 69 0.66 -22.74 1.58
CA HIS A 69 0.81 -21.81 2.69
C HIS A 69 1.12 -20.37 2.24
N ILE A 70 1.25 -20.11 0.92
CA ILE A 70 1.66 -18.79 0.38
C ILE A 70 0.79 -18.38 -0.81
N GLY A 71 0.34 -17.13 -0.79
CA GLY A 71 -0.25 -16.47 -1.95
C GLY A 71 0.25 -15.06 -2.15
N VAL A 72 0.00 -14.55 -3.36
CA VAL A 72 0.49 -13.25 -3.79
C VAL A 72 -0.61 -12.46 -4.48
N ALA A 73 -0.78 -11.21 -4.08
CA ALA A 73 -1.57 -10.21 -4.78
C ALA A 73 -0.64 -9.23 -5.51
N ILE A 74 -0.99 -8.87 -6.74
CA ILE A 74 -0.15 -8.01 -7.59
C ILE A 74 -0.82 -6.67 -7.90
N ALA A 75 -0.02 -5.61 -7.99
CA ALA A 75 -0.43 -4.34 -8.60
C ALA A 75 0.67 -3.81 -9.54
N GLY A 76 0.26 -3.32 -10.71
CA GLY A 76 1.15 -2.85 -11.77
C GLY A 76 1.08 -3.75 -13.01
N LEU A 77 2.23 -4.03 -13.62
CA LEU A 77 2.31 -4.84 -14.84
C LEU A 77 2.02 -6.33 -14.54
N THR A 78 0.86 -6.81 -14.98
CA THR A 78 0.42 -8.20 -14.81
C THR A 78 1.41 -9.22 -15.38
N ALA A 79 2.09 -8.88 -16.48
CA ALA A 79 3.09 -9.76 -17.11
C ALA A 79 4.27 -10.03 -16.17
N ASP A 80 4.81 -8.99 -15.55
CA ASP A 80 5.91 -9.11 -14.58
C ASP A 80 5.45 -9.88 -13.33
N GLY A 81 4.22 -9.59 -12.86
CA GLY A 81 3.62 -10.33 -11.76
C GLY A 81 3.56 -11.84 -12.02
N ARG A 82 3.15 -12.27 -13.22
CA ARG A 82 3.14 -13.70 -13.58
C ARG A 82 4.52 -14.34 -13.60
N VAL A 83 5.54 -13.61 -14.07
CA VAL A 83 6.93 -14.09 -14.08
C VAL A 83 7.43 -14.30 -12.65
N LEU A 84 7.16 -13.33 -11.75
CA LEU A 84 7.56 -13.42 -10.36
C LEU A 84 6.77 -14.51 -9.61
N SER A 85 5.45 -14.62 -9.82
CA SER A 85 4.65 -15.71 -9.23
C SER A 85 5.13 -17.09 -9.67
N ARG A 86 5.51 -17.25 -10.95
CA ARG A 86 6.09 -18.52 -11.45
C ARG A 86 7.46 -18.79 -10.82
N TYR A 87 8.28 -17.76 -10.67
CA TYR A 87 9.56 -17.88 -9.97
C TYR A 87 9.35 -18.35 -8.53
N MET A 88 8.46 -17.71 -7.77
CA MET A 88 8.16 -18.09 -6.39
C MET A 88 7.64 -19.52 -6.27
N ARG A 89 6.76 -19.94 -7.19
CA ARG A 89 6.27 -21.34 -7.26
C ARG A 89 7.41 -22.34 -7.41
N ASN A 90 8.35 -22.04 -8.31
CA ASN A 90 9.51 -22.91 -8.52
C ASN A 90 10.41 -22.98 -7.27
N GLU A 91 10.66 -21.85 -6.60
CA GLU A 91 11.45 -21.84 -5.36
C GLU A 91 10.78 -22.64 -4.24
N CYS A 92 9.45 -22.51 -4.06
CA CYS A 92 8.71 -23.32 -3.09
C CYS A 92 8.81 -24.82 -3.40
N ILE A 93 8.57 -25.23 -4.65
CA ILE A 93 8.64 -26.63 -5.09
C ILE A 93 10.06 -27.18 -4.90
N ASN A 94 11.09 -26.42 -5.28
CA ASN A 94 12.49 -26.82 -5.13
C ASN A 94 12.87 -27.01 -3.66
N TYR A 95 12.41 -26.09 -2.80
CA TYR A 95 12.67 -26.16 -1.37
C TYR A 95 11.99 -27.38 -0.76
N PHE A 96 10.72 -27.61 -1.06
CA PHE A 96 9.98 -28.78 -0.60
C PHE A 96 10.62 -30.09 -1.10
N TYR A 97 11.04 -30.14 -2.37
CA TYR A 97 11.73 -31.31 -2.93
C TYR A 97 13.07 -31.60 -2.23
N THR A 98 13.80 -30.57 -1.82
CA THR A 98 15.15 -30.72 -1.25
C THR A 98 15.11 -31.00 0.26
N TYR A 99 14.21 -30.35 0.97
CA TYR A 99 14.18 -30.32 2.44
C TYR A 99 12.93 -30.95 3.05
N GLU A 100 12.00 -31.45 2.23
CA GLU A 100 10.71 -32.05 2.63
C GLU A 100 9.93 -31.17 3.63
N SER A 101 10.11 -29.85 3.54
CA SER A 101 9.53 -28.85 4.43
C SER A 101 9.03 -27.65 3.63
N GLN A 102 8.06 -26.93 4.20
CA GLN A 102 7.53 -25.72 3.58
C GLN A 102 8.55 -24.59 3.63
N LEU A 103 8.67 -23.82 2.55
CA LEU A 103 9.60 -22.69 2.48
C LEU A 103 9.12 -21.56 3.40
N PRO A 104 9.93 -21.09 4.37
CA PRO A 104 9.56 -19.95 5.22
C PRO A 104 9.32 -18.69 4.39
N VAL A 105 8.28 -17.91 4.74
CA VAL A 105 7.82 -16.79 3.92
C VAL A 105 8.90 -15.71 3.81
N GLY A 106 9.56 -15.40 4.93
CA GLY A 106 10.66 -14.43 4.95
C GLY A 106 11.81 -14.79 4.01
N ARG A 107 12.17 -16.09 3.91
CA ARG A 107 13.25 -16.55 3.02
C ARG A 107 12.86 -16.40 1.55
N LEU A 108 11.62 -16.73 1.20
CA LEU A 108 11.11 -16.56 -0.16
C LEU A 108 11.13 -15.09 -0.59
N VAL A 109 10.75 -14.18 0.30
CA VAL A 109 10.71 -12.73 0.01
C VAL A 109 12.11 -12.15 -0.18
N VAL A 110 13.11 -12.63 0.57
CA VAL A 110 14.52 -12.25 0.34
C VAL A 110 14.99 -12.71 -1.04
N GLN A 111 14.72 -13.95 -1.44
CA GLN A 111 15.09 -14.46 -2.76
C GLN A 111 14.40 -13.67 -3.89
N LEU A 112 13.14 -13.30 -3.68
CA LEU A 112 12.37 -12.44 -4.59
C LEU A 112 13.00 -11.04 -4.72
N ALA A 113 13.40 -10.45 -3.59
CA ALA A 113 14.09 -9.16 -3.54
C ALA A 113 15.44 -9.19 -4.28
N ASP A 114 16.25 -10.22 -4.05
CA ASP A 114 17.53 -10.41 -4.75
C ASP A 114 17.31 -10.54 -6.26
N LYS A 115 16.29 -11.29 -6.69
CA LYS A 115 15.92 -11.40 -8.10
C LYS A 115 15.51 -10.05 -8.70
N ALA A 116 14.76 -9.24 -7.95
CA ALA A 116 14.35 -7.90 -8.38
C ALA A 116 15.54 -6.94 -8.46
N GLN A 117 16.43 -6.97 -7.47
CA GLN A 117 17.64 -6.14 -7.40
C GLN A 117 18.57 -6.37 -8.60
N VAL A 118 18.73 -7.61 -9.06
CA VAL A 118 19.56 -7.90 -10.25
C VAL A 118 19.07 -7.15 -11.50
N CYS A 119 17.76 -6.90 -11.58
CA CYS A 119 17.15 -6.16 -12.69
C CYS A 119 17.31 -4.64 -12.57
N THR A 120 17.70 -4.11 -11.41
CA THR A 120 17.96 -2.67 -11.20
C THR A 120 19.42 -2.27 -11.46
N GLN A 121 20.33 -3.25 -11.62
CA GLN A 121 21.76 -2.97 -11.78
C GLN A 121 22.34 -3.36 -13.15
N ARG A 122 21.60 -4.13 -13.95
CA ARG A 122 22.08 -4.61 -15.26
C ARG A 122 21.46 -3.78 -16.39
N SER A 123 22.32 -3.12 -17.17
CA SER A 123 21.90 -2.20 -18.26
C SER A 123 20.94 -2.83 -19.30
N TRP A 124 21.08 -4.13 -19.62
CA TRP A 124 20.18 -4.81 -20.57
C TRP A 124 18.89 -5.34 -19.94
N LYS A 125 18.66 -5.09 -18.65
CA LYS A 125 17.44 -5.43 -17.93
C LYS A 125 16.72 -4.15 -17.52
N ARG A 126 15.41 -4.29 -17.27
CA ARG A 126 14.60 -3.25 -16.66
C ARG A 126 14.08 -3.71 -15.29
N PRO A 127 13.82 -2.81 -14.34
CA PRO A 127 13.11 -3.14 -13.11
C PRO A 127 11.75 -3.79 -13.41
N TYR A 128 11.28 -4.63 -12.50
CA TYR A 128 9.93 -5.17 -12.58
C TYR A 128 8.93 -4.07 -12.28
N GLY A 129 7.96 -3.82 -13.15
CA GLY A 129 6.94 -2.79 -12.99
C GLY A 129 5.75 -3.27 -12.15
N VAL A 130 5.99 -4.08 -11.12
CA VAL A 130 4.95 -4.70 -10.30
C VAL A 130 5.32 -4.64 -8.82
N GLY A 131 4.36 -4.30 -7.98
CA GLY A 131 4.41 -4.45 -6.54
C GLY A 131 3.68 -5.71 -6.13
N LEU A 132 4.25 -6.45 -5.19
CA LEU A 132 3.69 -7.73 -4.72
C LEU A 132 3.36 -7.61 -3.24
N LEU A 133 2.15 -8.01 -2.88
CA LEU A 133 1.79 -8.34 -1.50
C LEU A 133 1.86 -9.85 -1.36
N VAL A 134 2.84 -10.34 -0.60
CA VAL A 134 3.06 -11.75 -0.34
C VAL A 134 2.47 -12.05 1.04
N GLY A 135 1.39 -12.82 1.07
CA GLY A 135 0.76 -13.29 2.30
C GLY A 135 1.03 -14.78 2.48
N GLY A 136 1.46 -15.18 3.67
CA GLY A 136 1.67 -16.59 3.96
C GLY A 136 1.68 -16.91 5.44
N LEU A 137 1.60 -18.20 5.73
CA LEU A 137 1.71 -18.75 7.08
C LEU A 137 2.94 -19.64 7.14
N ASP A 138 3.80 -19.43 8.12
CA ASP A 138 4.91 -20.34 8.44
C ASP A 138 4.91 -20.69 9.94
N GLU A 139 5.96 -21.36 10.39
CA GLU A 139 6.13 -21.77 11.79
C GLU A 139 6.20 -20.58 12.76
N SER A 140 6.67 -19.41 12.31
CA SER A 140 6.68 -18.18 13.11
C SER A 140 5.33 -17.47 13.15
N GLY A 141 4.43 -17.80 12.22
CA GLY A 141 3.04 -17.37 12.21
C GLY A 141 2.61 -16.76 10.88
N ALA A 142 1.65 -15.86 10.95
CA ALA A 142 1.11 -15.17 9.78
C ALA A 142 2.00 -13.98 9.40
N HIS A 143 2.42 -13.94 8.14
CA HIS A 143 3.30 -12.92 7.59
C HIS A 143 2.69 -12.24 6.35
N LEU A 144 2.90 -10.93 6.28
CA LEU A 144 2.52 -10.11 5.14
C LEU A 144 3.72 -9.25 4.74
N TYR A 145 4.23 -9.49 3.54
CA TYR A 145 5.35 -8.74 2.98
C TYR A 145 4.90 -7.92 1.78
N TYR A 146 5.42 -6.70 1.69
CA TYR A 146 5.38 -5.90 0.48
C TYR A 146 6.74 -5.95 -0.21
N ASN A 147 6.77 -6.34 -1.48
CA ASN A 147 7.95 -6.27 -2.33
C ASN A 147 7.77 -5.16 -3.38
N CYS A 148 8.73 -4.24 -3.40
CA CYS A 148 8.76 -3.07 -4.27
C CYS A 148 9.62 -3.33 -5.52
N PRO A 149 9.29 -2.75 -6.69
CA PRO A 149 10.15 -2.73 -7.87
C PRO A 149 11.63 -2.39 -7.65
N SER A 150 11.95 -1.65 -6.60
CA SER A 150 13.33 -1.28 -6.23
C SER A 150 14.18 -2.45 -5.71
N GLY A 151 13.56 -3.60 -5.41
CA GLY A 151 14.19 -4.70 -4.70
C GLY A 151 14.09 -4.59 -3.18
N ASN A 152 13.49 -3.52 -2.66
CA ASN A 152 13.20 -3.42 -1.23
C ASN A 152 11.99 -4.28 -0.87
N TYR A 153 12.03 -4.85 0.32
CA TYR A 153 10.91 -5.56 0.91
C TYR A 153 10.68 -5.10 2.34
N PHE A 154 9.43 -5.15 2.78
CA PHE A 154 9.02 -4.70 4.10
C PHE A 154 7.96 -5.64 4.65
N GLU A 155 8.06 -5.96 5.93
CA GLU A 155 7.01 -6.68 6.65
C GLU A 155 5.98 -5.69 7.19
N TYR A 156 4.70 -5.97 6.97
CA TYR A 156 3.60 -5.13 7.41
C TYR A 156 2.58 -5.93 8.22
N GLN A 157 1.83 -5.26 9.09
CA GLN A 157 0.59 -5.82 9.67
C GLN A 157 -0.59 -5.65 8.71
N ALA A 158 -0.61 -4.51 8.03
CA ALA A 158 -1.60 -4.16 7.04
C ALA A 158 -0.94 -3.26 6.00
N PHE A 159 -1.19 -3.50 4.71
CA PHE A 159 -0.68 -2.63 3.66
C PHE A 159 -1.58 -2.63 2.43
N ALA A 160 -1.60 -1.51 1.72
CA ALA A 160 -2.33 -1.37 0.47
C ALA A 160 -1.42 -0.80 -0.63
N ILE A 161 -1.54 -1.33 -1.83
CA ILE A 161 -0.82 -0.92 -3.03
C ILE A 161 -1.79 -0.64 -4.18
N GLY A 162 -1.35 0.09 -5.20
CA GLY A 162 -2.16 0.41 -6.37
C GLY A 162 -2.85 1.77 -6.29
N SER A 163 -3.79 1.97 -7.21
CA SER A 163 -4.49 3.22 -7.44
C SER A 163 -5.35 3.57 -6.25
N ARG A 164 -5.21 4.80 -5.73
CA ARG A 164 -5.97 5.30 -4.57
C ARG A 164 -5.80 4.46 -3.30
N SER A 165 -4.70 3.70 -3.19
CA SER A 165 -4.41 2.93 -1.99
C SER A 165 -4.19 3.79 -0.74
N GLN A 166 -3.99 5.10 -0.88
CA GLN A 166 -3.82 6.02 0.25
C GLN A 166 -5.08 6.07 1.14
N ALA A 167 -6.29 6.06 0.57
CA ALA A 167 -7.52 6.04 1.35
C ALA A 167 -7.64 4.76 2.18
N ALA A 168 -7.30 3.61 1.58
CA ALA A 168 -7.21 2.34 2.30
C ALA A 168 -6.16 2.42 3.43
N LYS A 169 -4.96 2.95 3.17
CA LYS A 169 -3.93 3.11 4.21
C LYS A 169 -4.42 3.94 5.39
N THR A 170 -5.10 5.07 5.15
CA THR A 170 -5.67 5.90 6.22
C THR A 170 -6.70 5.14 7.07
N TYR A 171 -7.48 4.24 6.48
CA TYR A 171 -8.36 3.35 7.25
C TYR A 171 -7.57 2.32 8.06
N LEU A 172 -6.60 1.65 7.43
CA LEU A 172 -5.77 0.62 8.06
C LEU A 172 -4.97 1.17 9.24
N GLU A 173 -4.42 2.39 9.11
CA GLU A 173 -3.67 3.09 10.16
C GLU A 173 -4.54 3.47 11.37
N ARG A 174 -5.86 3.60 11.23
CA ARG A 174 -6.75 3.86 12.37
C ARG A 174 -7.06 2.60 13.18
N LYS A 175 -6.96 1.42 12.56
CA LYS A 175 -7.44 0.15 13.13
C LYS A 175 -6.32 -0.90 13.33
N PHE A 176 -5.07 -0.57 12.99
CA PHE A 176 -3.96 -1.54 12.93
C PHE A 176 -3.73 -2.34 14.21
N GLU A 177 -3.89 -1.71 15.39
CA GLU A 177 -3.68 -2.37 16.68
C GLU A 177 -4.65 -3.55 16.91
N SER A 178 -5.86 -3.46 16.37
CA SER A 178 -6.89 -4.50 16.55
C SER A 178 -6.70 -5.71 15.65
N PHE A 179 -5.95 -5.59 14.54
CA PHE A 179 -5.86 -6.66 13.53
C PHE A 179 -5.19 -7.93 14.06
N MET A 180 -4.25 -7.82 15.00
CA MET A 180 -3.52 -8.96 15.52
C MET A 180 -4.42 -9.95 16.27
N ASP A 181 -5.45 -9.46 16.96
CA ASP A 181 -6.40 -10.27 17.74
C ASP A 181 -7.73 -10.51 17.02
N SER A 182 -7.87 -10.00 15.79
CA SER A 182 -9.08 -10.19 14.97
C SER A 182 -9.27 -11.64 14.53
N SER A 183 -10.54 -12.08 14.56
CA SER A 183 -10.97 -13.33 13.94
C SER A 183 -10.86 -13.25 12.41
N ARG A 184 -10.88 -14.41 11.76
CA ARG A 184 -10.86 -14.54 10.29
C ARG A 184 -11.92 -13.66 9.62
N GLU A 185 -13.16 -13.73 10.10
CA GLU A 185 -14.30 -13.00 9.51
C GLU A 185 -14.17 -11.48 9.70
N ASN A 186 -13.76 -11.03 10.88
CA ASN A 186 -13.53 -9.61 11.13
C ASN A 186 -12.38 -9.05 10.27
N LEU A 187 -11.33 -9.84 10.07
CA LEU A 187 -10.21 -9.48 9.19
C LEU A 187 -10.66 -9.33 7.73
N ILE A 188 -11.56 -10.21 7.26
CA ILE A 188 -12.15 -10.11 5.92
C ILE A 188 -13.05 -8.87 5.81
N LYS A 189 -13.88 -8.59 6.82
CA LYS A 189 -14.73 -7.38 6.87
C LYS A 189 -13.88 -6.11 6.81
N ASP A 190 -12.78 -6.06 7.54
CA ASP A 190 -11.83 -4.93 7.50
C ASP A 190 -11.13 -4.80 6.14
N ALA A 191 -10.82 -5.92 5.48
CA ALA A 191 -10.27 -5.91 4.13
C ALA A 191 -11.27 -5.31 3.13
N LEU A 192 -12.55 -5.69 3.25
CA LEU A 192 -13.63 -5.20 2.38
C LEU A 192 -13.90 -3.71 2.61
N PHE A 193 -13.91 -3.26 3.86
CA PHE A 193 -14.04 -1.84 4.18
C PHE A 193 -12.89 -1.03 3.57
N ALA A 194 -11.65 -1.47 3.79
CA ALA A 194 -10.48 -0.82 3.21
C ALA A 194 -10.53 -0.80 1.68
N LEU A 195 -11.07 -1.84 1.05
CA LEU A 195 -11.22 -1.94 -0.40
C LEU A 195 -12.28 -0.97 -0.92
N ARG A 196 -13.41 -0.84 -0.23
CA ARG A 196 -14.49 0.10 -0.56
C ARG A 196 -13.98 1.54 -0.63
N GLU A 197 -13.12 1.95 0.31
CA GLU A 197 -12.52 3.30 0.32
C GLU A 197 -11.67 3.60 -0.93
N THR A 198 -11.23 2.56 -1.66
CA THR A 198 -10.48 2.75 -2.92
C THR A 198 -11.37 2.87 -4.17
N LEU A 199 -12.66 2.54 -4.05
CA LEU A 199 -13.63 2.60 -5.16
C LEU A 199 -14.17 4.02 -5.34
N GLN A 200 -14.36 4.45 -6.59
CA GLN A 200 -14.85 5.79 -6.94
C GLN A 200 -16.39 5.84 -6.95
N GLY A 201 -17.03 5.51 -5.82
CA GLY A 201 -18.50 5.47 -5.73
C GLY A 201 -19.13 4.27 -6.46
N GLU A 202 -18.32 3.35 -6.99
CA GLU A 202 -18.80 2.04 -7.43
C GLU A 202 -19.17 1.17 -6.22
N LYS A 203 -20.28 0.45 -6.33
CA LYS A 203 -20.69 -0.51 -5.29
C LYS A 203 -19.76 -1.71 -5.29
N LEU A 204 -19.39 -2.15 -4.10
CA LEU A 204 -18.61 -3.38 -3.93
C LEU A 204 -19.49 -4.57 -4.32
N THR A 205 -19.12 -5.27 -5.38
CA THR A 205 -19.82 -6.48 -5.86
C THR A 205 -18.83 -7.63 -5.95
N SER A 206 -19.31 -8.87 -5.86
CA SER A 206 -18.50 -10.09 -6.02
C SER A 206 -17.71 -10.18 -7.34
N SER A 207 -18.15 -9.49 -8.40
CA SER A 207 -17.43 -9.41 -9.68
C SER A 207 -16.21 -8.45 -9.64
N VAL A 208 -16.30 -7.40 -8.82
CA VAL A 208 -15.29 -6.35 -8.67
C VAL A 208 -14.26 -6.70 -7.60
N CYS A 209 -14.58 -7.60 -6.68
CA CYS A 209 -13.69 -8.00 -5.60
C CYS A 209 -13.15 -9.41 -5.80
N THR A 210 -11.90 -9.64 -5.39
CA THR A 210 -11.39 -11.00 -5.14
C THR A 210 -10.68 -11.01 -3.82
N ILE A 211 -11.00 -12.02 -3.00
CA ILE A 211 -10.46 -12.21 -1.67
C ILE A 211 -9.79 -13.59 -1.62
N ALA A 212 -8.64 -13.66 -0.98
CA ALA A 212 -7.99 -14.91 -0.65
C ALA A 212 -7.58 -14.92 0.81
N VAL A 213 -7.61 -16.10 1.40
CA VAL A 213 -7.35 -16.32 2.82
C VAL A 213 -6.33 -17.45 2.95
N VAL A 214 -5.42 -17.29 3.90
CA VAL A 214 -4.55 -18.35 4.41
C VAL A 214 -4.48 -18.24 5.92
N GLY A 215 -4.46 -19.36 6.63
CA GLY A 215 -4.34 -19.32 8.07
C GLY A 215 -4.17 -20.69 8.72
N VAL A 216 -4.13 -20.70 10.05
CA VAL A 216 -3.94 -21.92 10.83
C VAL A 216 -5.09 -22.89 10.58
N GLY A 217 -4.79 -24.03 9.95
CA GLY A 217 -5.79 -25.04 9.58
C GLY A 217 -6.49 -24.79 8.23
N GLU A 218 -6.13 -23.73 7.51
CA GLU A 218 -6.73 -23.37 6.23
C GLU A 218 -5.65 -23.03 5.20
N ALA A 219 -5.49 -23.91 4.20
CA ALA A 219 -4.56 -23.68 3.09
C ALA A 219 -5.00 -22.46 2.26
N PHE A 220 -4.04 -21.83 1.57
CA PHE A 220 -4.28 -20.71 0.69
C PHE A 220 -5.30 -21.09 -0.39
N HIS A 221 -6.43 -20.41 -0.35
CA HIS A 221 -7.49 -20.53 -1.33
C HIS A 221 -8.11 -19.17 -1.61
N ILE A 222 -8.70 -19.06 -2.79
CA ILE A 222 -9.41 -17.85 -3.24
C ILE A 222 -10.89 -18.12 -2.95
N LEU A 223 -11.57 -17.16 -2.32
CA LEU A 223 -12.99 -17.31 -1.99
C LEU A 223 -13.84 -17.29 -3.26
N ASP A 224 -14.88 -18.12 -3.26
CA ASP A 224 -15.85 -18.18 -4.36
C ASP A 224 -16.70 -16.91 -4.39
N GLN A 225 -17.20 -16.56 -5.58
CA GLN A 225 -17.96 -15.33 -5.79
C GLN A 225 -19.25 -15.28 -4.95
N GLU A 226 -19.88 -16.43 -4.72
CA GLU A 226 -21.09 -16.56 -3.90
C GLU A 226 -20.79 -16.20 -2.44
N THR A 227 -19.75 -16.81 -1.85
CA THR A 227 -19.31 -16.51 -0.48
C THR A 227 -18.88 -15.06 -0.32
N VAL A 228 -18.19 -14.49 -1.32
CA VAL A 228 -17.83 -13.07 -1.31
C VAL A 228 -19.08 -12.20 -1.33
N GLN A 229 -20.11 -12.56 -2.11
CA GLN A 229 -21.35 -11.79 -2.15
C GLN A 229 -22.12 -11.86 -0.83
N GLU A 230 -22.16 -13.02 -0.17
CA GLU A 230 -22.78 -13.17 1.15
C GLU A 230 -22.09 -12.29 2.20
N LEU A 231 -20.75 -12.28 2.22
CA LEU A 231 -19.97 -11.43 3.12
C LEU A 231 -20.17 -9.93 2.84
N ILE A 232 -20.32 -9.56 1.56
CA ILE A 232 -20.65 -8.18 1.18
C ILE A 232 -22.05 -7.82 1.67
N ASN A 233 -23.05 -8.69 1.50
CA ASN A 233 -24.41 -8.42 1.93
C ASN A 233 -24.49 -8.26 3.46
N GLU A 234 -23.81 -9.13 4.22
CA GLU A 234 -23.70 -8.99 5.68
C GLU A 234 -23.04 -7.66 6.07
N PHE A 235 -22.03 -7.24 5.32
CA PHE A 235 -21.35 -5.96 5.52
C PHE A 235 -22.23 -4.75 5.19
N GLU A 236 -23.01 -4.77 4.11
CA GLU A 236 -23.91 -3.67 3.74
C GLU A 236 -25.03 -3.48 4.78
N ILE A 237 -25.57 -4.58 5.32
CA ILE A 237 -26.56 -4.55 6.40
C ILE A 237 -25.96 -3.92 7.68
N ALA A 238 -24.75 -4.32 8.06
CA ALA A 238 -24.05 -3.73 9.21
C ALA A 238 -23.64 -2.26 8.99
N GLY A 239 -23.45 -1.85 7.73
CA GLY A 239 -23.14 -0.48 7.33
C GLY A 239 -24.35 0.47 7.37
N GLU A 240 -25.57 -0.04 7.24
CA GLU A 240 -26.81 0.74 7.49
C GLU A 240 -27.12 0.90 8.99
N GLU A 241 -26.64 -0.02 9.84
CA GLU A 241 -26.82 0.03 11.30
C GLU A 241 -25.81 0.90 12.06
N ALA A 242 -24.82 1.49 11.39
CA ALA A 242 -23.91 2.45 12.01
C ALA A 242 -24.30 3.89 11.59
N PRO A 243 -25.16 4.59 12.35
CA PRO A 243 -25.33 6.02 12.14
C PRO A 243 -23.98 6.71 12.36
N VAL A 244 -23.68 7.62 11.46
CA VAL A 244 -22.57 8.57 11.56
C VAL A 244 -22.70 9.32 12.90
N ALA A 245 -21.92 8.89 13.88
CA ALA A 245 -21.70 9.68 15.08
C ALA A 245 -20.75 10.83 14.70
N GLU A 246 -21.31 11.95 14.25
CA GLU A 246 -20.62 13.23 14.32
C GLU A 246 -20.20 13.45 15.79
N PRO A 247 -18.93 13.78 16.08
CA PRO A 247 -18.57 14.18 17.44
C PRO A 247 -19.22 15.53 17.72
N ALA A 248 -20.29 15.50 18.52
CA ALA A 248 -20.92 16.67 19.09
C ALA A 248 -19.87 17.51 19.84
N ALA A 249 -19.72 18.76 19.43
CA ALA A 249 -18.93 19.74 20.16
C ALA A 249 -19.50 19.89 21.59
N PRO A 250 -18.67 19.99 22.64
CA PRO A 250 -19.19 20.17 23.99
C PRO A 250 -19.72 21.59 24.17
N ASP A 251 -21.03 21.70 24.36
CA ASP A 251 -21.74 22.89 24.84
C ASP A 251 -21.17 23.34 26.19
N GLN A 252 -20.64 24.57 26.23
CA GLN A 252 -20.35 25.27 27.47
C GLN A 252 -21.59 26.05 27.92
N ALA A 253 -22.23 25.57 28.99
CA ALA A 253 -23.13 26.33 29.85
C ALA A 253 -22.78 25.92 31.29
N GLY A 254 -22.56 26.78 32.28
CA GLY A 254 -22.57 28.22 32.44
C GLY A 254 -22.49 28.44 33.95
N VAL A 255 -21.59 29.30 34.45
CA VAL A 255 -21.65 29.81 35.83
C VAL A 255 -21.47 31.31 35.75
N ALA A 256 -22.48 32.04 36.24
CA ALA A 256 -22.60 33.48 36.14
C ALA A 256 -22.14 34.20 37.41
N GLY A 257 -21.36 35.28 37.19
CA GLY A 257 -21.31 36.53 37.96
C GLY A 257 -20.44 36.59 39.23
N PRO A 258 -20.00 37.80 39.67
CA PRO A 258 -20.54 39.13 39.31
C PRO A 258 -19.51 40.18 38.81
N ALA A 259 -20.05 41.36 38.47
CA ALA A 259 -19.47 42.42 37.65
C ALA A 259 -18.59 43.48 38.37
N ALA A 260 -17.58 43.96 37.62
CA ALA A 260 -16.98 45.31 37.43
C ALA A 260 -16.71 46.25 38.65
N PRO A 261 -15.67 47.12 38.60
CA PRO A 261 -15.74 48.33 37.77
C PRO A 261 -14.43 48.81 37.09
N ASP A 262 -14.65 49.78 36.20
CA ASP A 262 -13.77 50.62 35.37
C ASP A 262 -12.37 51.00 35.90
N GLN A 263 -11.41 51.07 34.97
CA GLN A 263 -10.45 52.18 34.90
C GLN A 263 -9.91 52.40 33.48
N ALA A 264 -9.80 53.68 33.14
CA ALA A 264 -9.55 54.24 31.82
C ALA A 264 -8.06 54.46 31.50
N GLY A 265 -7.73 54.52 30.21
CA GLY A 265 -6.87 55.58 29.65
C GLY A 265 -5.51 55.19 29.05
N ALA A 266 -5.15 55.98 28.02
CA ALA A 266 -3.87 56.10 27.29
C ALA A 266 -3.60 55.05 26.18
N ALA A 267 -3.89 55.33 24.90
CA ALA A 267 -3.23 56.24 23.94
C ALA A 267 -1.96 55.65 23.27
N GLU A 268 -2.02 55.50 21.94
CA GLU A 268 -0.90 55.23 21.02
C GLU A 268 0.16 56.36 21.07
N PRO A 269 1.36 56.14 20.53
CA PRO A 269 1.57 56.60 19.16
C PRO A 269 2.41 55.66 18.27
N ALA A 270 2.40 56.02 16.97
CA ALA A 270 2.90 55.33 15.80
C ALA A 270 4.40 55.54 15.49
N ALA A 271 4.83 54.74 14.49
CA ALA A 271 5.83 54.99 13.43
C ALA A 271 7.34 54.97 13.74
N ASP A 272 8.05 54.17 12.92
CA ASP A 272 9.28 54.46 12.14
C ASP A 272 9.98 53.10 11.84
N ASP A 273 9.87 52.55 10.63
CA ASP A 273 10.66 52.82 9.41
C ASP A 273 12.14 52.43 9.56
N ASP A 274 12.57 51.37 8.84
CA ASP A 274 13.78 51.42 8.02
C ASP A 274 14.01 50.10 7.26
N THR A 275 13.61 50.12 5.99
CA THR A 275 14.23 49.34 4.92
C THR A 275 15.58 49.93 4.57
N LEU A 276 16.67 49.15 4.60
CA LEU A 276 17.94 49.56 3.99
C LEU A 276 18.52 48.49 3.07
N ALA A 277 18.84 48.98 1.88
CA ALA A 277 19.17 48.29 0.66
C ALA A 277 20.65 47.84 0.56
N ALA A 278 20.89 46.97 -0.42
CA ALA A 278 22.19 46.54 -0.88
C ALA A 278 23.11 47.68 -1.35
N PRO A 279 24.44 47.49 -1.33
CA PRO A 279 25.34 48.14 -2.25
C PRO A 279 25.88 47.14 -3.29
N GLY A 280 25.87 47.56 -4.56
CA GLY A 280 26.75 46.99 -5.57
C GLY A 280 28.12 47.67 -5.54
N ASP A 281 29.17 46.92 -5.87
CA ASP A 281 30.38 47.48 -6.47
C ASP A 281 31.15 46.41 -7.27
N GLN A 282 32.06 46.89 -8.10
CA GLN A 282 32.48 46.43 -9.41
C GLN A 282 33.57 45.34 -9.41
N GLY A 283 33.86 44.85 -10.63
CA GLY A 283 34.60 43.63 -10.91
C GLY A 283 36.12 43.62 -10.64
N ALA A 284 36.65 42.40 -10.60
CA ALA A 284 38.00 42.04 -11.03
C ALA A 284 38.04 40.55 -11.39
N ALA A 285 38.91 40.20 -12.34
CA ALA A 285 38.92 39.00 -13.18
C ALA A 285 39.58 37.74 -12.53
N PRO A 286 39.79 36.62 -13.26
CA PRO A 286 39.89 35.25 -12.74
C PRO A 286 41.30 34.82 -12.31
N MET A 287 41.40 33.72 -11.56
CA MET A 287 42.64 32.98 -11.34
C MET A 287 42.39 31.47 -11.45
N ASP A 288 43.15 30.85 -12.35
CA ASP A 288 43.32 29.40 -12.52
C ASP A 288 43.92 28.74 -11.28
N MET A 289 43.39 27.56 -10.92
CA MET A 289 44.10 26.28 -10.72
C MET A 289 43.09 25.16 -10.46
#